data_AF-A0A6B2S0N1-F1
#
_entry.id   AF-A0A6B2S0N1-F1
#
_cell.length_a   1.000
_cell.length_b   1.000
_cell.length_c   1.000
_cell.angle_alpha   90.00
_cell.angle_beta   90.00
_cell.angle_gamma   90.00
#
_symmetry.space_group_name_H-M   'P 1'
#
loop_
_entity.id
_entity.type
_entity.pdbx_description
1 polymer ?
#
loop_
_entity_poly.entity_id
_entity_poly.type
_entity_poly.pdbx_seq_one_letter_code
_entity_poly.pdbx_strand_id
1 'polypeptide(L)'
;LGRRRPTGRGAWPVHARAGNYALSRMLHTRTGLRLRDLGPMRAARRAALLGLGLTDRRSGYPLEMVVRAADEGWRIAEQDVPYRPRTGKSKVTGTWRGTWQAVADMRSVLNGPAPAGTAVR
;
A
#
# COMPACT_ATOMS: atom_id res chain seq x y z
N LEU A 1 8.46 5.08 0.23
CA LEU A 1 7.73 3.99 0.91
C LEU A 1 8.72 3.16 1.71
N GLY A 2 8.42 2.86 2.97
CA GLY A 2 9.27 2.02 3.82
C GLY A 2 9.02 0.54 3.54
N ARG A 3 9.91 -0.09 2.79
CA ARG A 3 9.86 -1.52 2.46
C ARG A 3 10.37 -2.36 3.63
N ARG A 4 9.53 -3.25 4.13
CA ARG A 4 9.86 -4.18 5.21
C ARG A 4 10.95 -5.15 4.77
N ARG A 5 12.04 -5.18 5.53
CA ARG A 5 13.11 -6.18 5.45
C ARG A 5 13.09 -7.02 6.74
N PRO A 6 12.47 -8.21 6.73
CA PRO A 6 12.41 -9.08 7.90
C PRO A 6 13.81 -9.34 8.48
N THR A 7 14.00 -9.09 9.78
CA THR A 7 15.28 -9.32 10.46
C THR A 7 15.44 -10.74 10.98
N GLY A 8 14.40 -11.58 10.89
CA GLY A 8 14.41 -12.96 11.38
C GLY A 8 13.23 -13.78 10.86
N ARG A 9 13.30 -15.10 11.05
CA ARG A 9 12.20 -16.02 10.72
C ARG A 9 10.98 -15.69 11.58
N GLY A 10 9.78 -15.76 11.00
CA GLY A 10 8.53 -15.44 11.68
C GLY A 10 8.24 -13.95 11.87
N ALA A 11 9.18 -13.05 11.54
CA ALA A 11 8.95 -11.60 11.69
C ALA A 11 7.81 -11.09 10.80
N TRP A 12 7.64 -11.70 9.63
CA TRP A 12 6.55 -11.40 8.69
C TRP A 12 5.85 -12.69 8.25
N PRO A 13 4.59 -12.90 8.68
CA PRO A 13 3.82 -14.09 8.29
C PRO A 13 3.71 -14.28 6.78
N VAL A 14 3.76 -15.54 6.33
CA VAL A 14 3.76 -15.90 4.90
C VAL A 14 2.51 -15.41 4.18
N HIS A 15 1.32 -15.55 4.80
CA HIS A 15 0.07 -15.05 4.23
C HIS A 15 0.14 -13.54 4.01
N ALA A 16 0.62 -12.77 4.98
CA ALA A 16 0.75 -11.32 4.85
C ALA A 16 1.77 -10.92 3.76
N ARG A 17 2.81 -11.72 3.53
CA ARG A 17 3.74 -11.55 2.41
C ARG A 17 3.06 -11.80 1.07
N ALA A 18 2.28 -12.88 0.97
CA ALA A 18 1.52 -13.22 -0.22
C ALA A 18 0.47 -12.15 -0.56
N GLY A 19 -0.27 -11.66 0.44
CA GLY A 19 -1.22 -10.56 0.25
C GLY A 19 -0.55 -9.27 -0.23
N ASN A 20 0.60 -8.90 0.36
CA ASN A 20 1.38 -7.76 -0.12
C ASN A 20 1.87 -7.94 -1.57
N TYR A 21 2.31 -9.15 -1.94
CA TYR A 21 2.72 -9.45 -3.31
C TYR A 21 1.56 -9.29 -4.29
N ALA A 22 0.37 -9.81 -3.95
CA ALA A 22 -0.84 -9.64 -4.76
C ALA A 22 -1.19 -8.17 -4.97
N LEU A 23 -1.23 -7.37 -3.88
CA LEU A 23 -1.49 -5.94 -3.96
C LEU A 23 -0.45 -5.20 -4.82
N SER A 24 0.83 -5.52 -4.64
CA SER A 24 1.92 -4.93 -5.43
C SER A 24 1.79 -5.26 -6.92
N ARG A 25 1.36 -6.49 -7.25
CA ARG A 25 1.12 -6.91 -8.63
C ARG A 25 -0.08 -6.18 -9.23
N MET A 26 -1.19 -6.07 -8.49
CA MET A 26 -2.38 -5.37 -8.95
C MET A 26 -2.12 -3.88 -9.18
N LEU A 27 -1.36 -3.24 -8.27
CA LEU A 27 -0.89 -1.86 -8.42
C LEU A 27 -0.03 -1.69 -9.67
N HIS A 28 0.91 -2.61 -9.91
CA HIS A 28 1.75 -2.59 -11.10
C HIS A 28 0.92 -2.72 -12.39
N THR A 29 -0.07 -3.63 -12.40
CA THR A 29 -0.97 -3.79 -13.56
C THR A 29 -1.78 -2.52 -13.84
N ARG A 30 -2.27 -1.81 -12.80
CA ARG A 30 -3.04 -0.58 -12.99
C ARG A 30 -2.17 0.61 -13.41
N THR A 31 -1.08 0.84 -12.70
CA THR A 31 -0.35 2.13 -12.72
C THR A 31 1.03 2.05 -13.39
N GLY A 32 1.50 0.85 -13.73
CA GLY A 32 2.88 0.61 -14.16
C GLY A 32 3.91 0.67 -13.02
N LEU A 33 3.54 1.13 -11.82
CA LEU A 33 4.46 1.28 -10.69
C LEU A 33 4.97 -0.08 -10.20
N ARG A 34 6.29 -0.26 -10.19
CA ARG A 34 6.93 -1.46 -9.63
C ARG A 34 7.23 -1.27 -8.15
N LEU A 35 6.34 -1.79 -7.31
CA LEU A 35 6.50 -1.79 -5.87
C LEU A 35 6.76 -3.22 -5.36
N ARG A 36 7.59 -3.36 -4.33
CA ARG A 36 7.87 -4.65 -3.66
C ARG A 36 7.17 -4.75 -2.32
N ASP A 37 6.90 -3.63 -1.67
CA ASP A 37 6.15 -3.57 -0.43
C ASP A 37 5.31 -2.29 -0.33
N LEU A 38 4.01 -2.46 -0.11
CA LEU A 38 3.14 -1.33 0.20
C LEU A 38 3.57 -0.68 1.51
N GLY A 39 4.12 -1.45 2.46
CA GLY A 39 4.76 -0.98 3.68
C GLY A 39 3.79 -0.27 4.65
N PRO A 40 4.09 -0.24 5.96
CA PRO A 40 3.31 0.57 6.90
C PRO A 40 3.69 2.05 6.84
N MET A 41 4.94 2.37 6.46
CA MET A 41 5.49 3.73 6.48
C MET A 41 5.47 4.37 5.10
N ARG A 42 4.91 5.58 5.01
CA ARG A 42 4.92 6.43 3.82
C ARG A 42 5.24 7.85 4.25
N ALA A 43 5.99 8.56 3.42
CA ALA A 43 6.33 9.96 3.64
C ALA A 43 6.29 10.66 2.29
N ALA A 44 5.71 11.86 2.27
CA ALA A 44 5.65 12.76 1.13
C ALA A 44 5.38 14.18 1.65
N ARG A 45 5.47 15.19 0.78
CA ARG A 45 5.19 16.58 1.16
C ARG A 45 3.72 16.72 1.58
N ARG A 46 3.47 17.41 2.69
CA ARG A 46 2.12 17.57 3.26
C ARG A 46 1.11 18.12 2.24
N ALA A 47 1.45 19.22 1.57
CA ALA A 47 0.55 19.86 0.60
C ALA A 47 0.18 18.90 -0.54
N ALA A 48 1.16 18.18 -1.08
CA ALA A 48 0.93 17.18 -2.13
C ALA A 48 0.04 16.03 -1.63
N LEU A 49 0.28 15.52 -0.41
CA LEU A 49 -0.56 14.47 0.19
C LEU A 49 -2.02 14.88 0.40
N LEU A 50 -2.26 16.14 0.78
CA LEU A 50 -3.61 16.68 0.90
C LEU A 50 -4.26 16.85 -0.48
N GLY A 51 -3.47 17.21 -1.50
CA GLY A 51 -3.92 17.33 -2.89
C GLY A 51 -4.45 16.03 -3.49
N LEU A 52 -3.96 14.87 -3.03
CA LEU A 52 -4.43 13.55 -3.49
C LEU A 52 -5.91 13.29 -3.15
N GLY A 53 -6.52 14.03 -2.21
CA GLY A 53 -7.95 13.92 -1.88
C GLY A 53 -8.38 12.54 -1.39
N LEU A 54 -7.55 11.87 -0.58
CA LEU A 54 -7.79 10.51 -0.09
C LEU A 54 -9.08 10.40 0.74
N THR A 55 -9.91 9.41 0.46
CA THR A 55 -11.25 9.28 1.08
C THR A 55 -11.45 7.98 1.85
N ASP A 56 -10.68 6.92 1.56
CA ASP A 56 -10.81 5.65 2.26
C ASP A 56 -10.39 5.84 3.74
N ARG A 57 -11.28 5.47 4.67
CA ARG A 57 -11.04 5.55 6.12
C ARG A 57 -10.80 4.19 6.77
N ARG A 58 -10.68 3.14 5.97
CA ARG A 58 -10.53 1.75 6.41
C ARG A 58 -9.14 1.27 5.99
N SER A 59 -9.06 0.02 5.55
CA SER A 59 -7.82 -0.63 5.14
C SER A 59 -7.37 -0.25 3.74
N GLY A 60 -8.19 0.44 2.93
CA GLY A 60 -7.88 0.79 1.55
C GLY A 60 -6.99 2.03 1.40
N TYR A 61 -6.97 2.92 2.40
CA TYR A 61 -6.17 4.14 2.40
C TYR A 61 -4.70 3.95 1.95
N PRO A 62 -3.95 2.95 2.46
CA PRO A 62 -2.60 2.64 2.00
C PRO A 62 -2.45 2.44 0.49
N LEU A 63 -3.42 1.78 -0.14
CA LEU A 63 -3.41 1.50 -1.57
C LEU A 63 -3.87 2.72 -2.35
N GLU A 64 -4.92 3.39 -1.89
CA GLU A 64 -5.47 4.59 -2.50
C GLU A 64 -4.40 5.69 -2.62
N MET A 65 -3.62 5.92 -1.56
CA MET A 65 -2.54 6.88 -1.58
C MET A 65 -1.54 6.61 -2.71
N VAL A 66 -1.10 5.36 -2.86
CA VAL A 66 -0.05 5.01 -3.82
C VAL A 66 -0.58 5.04 -5.24
N VAL A 67 -1.81 4.57 -5.42
CA VAL A 67 -2.53 4.64 -6.69
C VAL A 67 -2.66 6.08 -7.17
N ARG A 68 -3.21 6.98 -6.35
CA ARG A 68 -3.42 8.37 -6.75
C ARG A 68 -2.10 9.12 -6.95
N ALA A 69 -1.10 8.86 -6.12
CA ALA A 69 0.24 9.41 -6.34
C ALA A 69 0.84 8.96 -7.67
N ALA A 70 0.64 7.70 -8.07
CA ALA A 70 1.08 7.20 -9.36
C ALA A 70 0.29 7.82 -10.52
N ASP A 71 -1.03 7.98 -10.37
CA ASP A 71 -1.90 8.63 -11.35
C ASP A 71 -1.52 10.12 -11.56
N GLU A 72 -1.06 10.82 -10.50
CA GLU A 72 -0.47 12.16 -10.58
C GLU A 72 0.99 12.20 -11.07
N GLY A 73 1.57 11.06 -11.47
CA GLY A 73 2.92 10.99 -12.01
C GLY A 73 4.04 11.18 -10.98
N TRP A 74 3.78 10.95 -9.70
CA TRP A 74 4.80 11.11 -8.66
C TRP A 74 5.93 10.09 -8.83
N ARG A 75 7.15 10.52 -8.49
CA ARG A 75 8.29 9.62 -8.34
C ARG A 75 8.22 8.93 -6.98
N ILE A 76 7.95 7.62 -6.98
CA ILE A 76 7.79 6.83 -5.76
C ILE A 76 9.02 5.93 -5.58
N ALA A 77 9.75 6.13 -4.48
CA ALA A 77 10.91 5.32 -4.12
C ALA A 77 10.63 4.41 -2.92
N GLU A 78 11.29 3.26 -2.88
CA GLU A 78 11.28 2.36 -1.72
C GLU A 78 12.59 2.50 -0.93
N GLN A 79 12.48 2.70 0.38
CA GLN A 79 13.60 2.62 1.30
C GLN A 79 13.44 1.37 2.14
N ASP A 80 14.49 0.57 2.20
CA ASP A 80 14.51 -0.64 3.02
C ASP A 80 14.52 -0.26 4.52
N VAL A 81 13.58 -0.85 5.27
CA VAL A 81 13.39 -0.62 6.71
C VAL A 81 13.43 -1.98 7.43
N PRO A 82 14.31 -2.15 8.44
CA PRO A 82 14.35 -3.37 9.25
C PRO A 82 12.98 -3.65 9.89
N TYR A 83 12.47 -4.87 9.69
CA TYR A 83 11.19 -5.32 10.20
C TYR A 83 11.38 -6.44 11.22
N ARG A 84 11.32 -6.06 12.50
CA ARG A 84 11.46 -6.96 13.63
C ARG A 84 10.17 -7.74 13.90
N PRO A 85 10.24 -8.93 14.53
CA PRO A 85 9.05 -9.63 14.98
C PRO A 85 8.13 -8.73 15.79
N ARG A 86 6.84 -8.79 15.47
CA ARG A 86 5.83 -8.04 16.24
C ARG A 86 5.55 -8.76 17.55
N THR A 87 5.35 -7.99 18.61
CA THR A 87 4.72 -8.48 19.84
C THR A 87 3.20 -8.41 19.67
N GLY A 88 2.51 -9.56 19.78
CA GLY A 88 1.04 -9.65 19.67
C GLY A 88 0.51 -10.12 18.30
N LYS A 89 -0.82 -10.31 18.21
CA LYS A 89 -1.51 -10.84 17.02
C LYS A 89 -2.04 -9.71 16.12
N SER A 90 -1.97 -9.89 14.79
CA SER A 90 -2.52 -8.92 13.82
C SER A 90 -4.06 -8.92 13.90
N LYS A 91 -4.65 -7.72 14.03
CA LYS A 91 -6.11 -7.53 14.12
C LYS A 91 -6.84 -7.79 12.79
N VAL A 92 -6.14 -7.70 11.66
CA VAL A 92 -6.75 -7.70 10.31
C VAL A 92 -6.20 -8.83 9.44
N THR A 93 -4.88 -8.99 9.40
CA THR A 93 -4.20 -9.93 8.49
C THR A 93 -3.60 -11.13 9.22
N GLY A 94 -4.09 -11.46 10.42
CA GLY A 94 -3.52 -12.56 11.22
C GLY A 94 -3.78 -13.96 10.67
N THR A 95 -4.65 -14.10 9.68
CA THR A 95 -5.04 -15.38 9.06
C THR A 95 -5.02 -15.28 7.54
N TRP A 96 -5.02 -16.43 6.87
CA TRP A 96 -5.16 -16.53 5.42
C TRP A 96 -6.47 -15.88 4.93
N ARG A 97 -7.59 -16.23 5.56
CA ARG A 97 -8.91 -15.65 5.24
C ARG A 97 -8.92 -14.13 5.42
N GLY A 98 -8.38 -13.62 6.52
CA GLY A 98 -8.31 -12.17 6.77
C GLY A 98 -7.43 -11.45 5.74
N THR A 99 -6.34 -12.09 5.30
CA THR A 99 -5.50 -11.56 4.22
C THR A 99 -6.25 -11.51 2.90
N TRP A 100 -6.96 -12.57 2.53
CA TRP A 100 -7.72 -12.61 1.28
C TRP A 100 -8.85 -11.58 1.27
N GLN A 101 -9.62 -11.49 2.37
CA GLN A 101 -10.67 -10.48 2.53
C GLN A 101 -10.11 -9.07 2.34
N ALA A 102 -8.97 -8.76 2.99
CA ALA A 102 -8.33 -7.46 2.86
C ALA A 102 -7.90 -7.16 1.40
N VAL A 103 -7.36 -8.14 0.68
CA VAL A 103 -7.01 -7.97 -0.74
C VAL A 103 -8.26 -7.76 -1.61
N ALA A 104 -9.35 -8.50 -1.35
CA ALA A 104 -10.60 -8.35 -2.07
C ALA A 104 -11.24 -6.96 -1.83
N ASP A 105 -11.29 -6.51 -0.58
CA ASP A 105 -11.83 -5.19 -0.21
C ASP A 105 -11.04 -4.06 -0.92
N MET A 106 -9.72 -4.17 -0.93
CA MET A 106 -8.82 -3.21 -1.59
C MET A 106 -8.91 -3.22 -3.12
N ARG A 107 -9.50 -4.24 -3.75
CA ARG A 107 -9.68 -4.27 -5.20
C ARG A 107 -10.60 -3.15 -5.69
N SER A 108 -11.56 -2.72 -4.86
CA SER A 108 -12.46 -1.59 -5.17
C SER A 108 -11.70 -0.28 -5.38
N VAL A 109 -10.64 -0.03 -4.58
CA VAL A 109 -9.77 1.15 -4.69
C VAL A 109 -9.08 1.21 -6.05
N LEU A 110 -8.75 0.05 -6.63
CA LEU A 110 -8.09 -0.03 -7.94
C LEU A 110 -9.03 0.25 -9.12
N ASN A 111 -10.34 0.18 -8.92
CA ASN A 111 -11.34 0.43 -9.96
C ASN A 111 -11.97 1.83 -9.88
N GLY A 112 -11.65 2.61 -8.84
CA GLY A 112 -12.13 3.98 -8.71
C GLY A 112 -11.54 4.89 -9.80
N PRO A 113 -12.33 5.81 -10.38
CA PRO A 113 -11.86 6.73 -11.41
C PRO A 113 -10.70 7.59 -10.88
N ALA A 114 -9.68 7.80 -11.70
CA ALA A 114 -8.65 8.79 -11.43
C ALA A 114 -9.32 10.17 -11.30
N PRO A 115 -8.97 11.00 -10.30
CA PRO A 115 -9.55 12.33 -10.19
C PRO A 115 -9.23 13.14 -11.45
N ALA A 116 -10.20 13.93 -11.92
CA ALA A 116 -9.96 14.92 -12.96
C ALA A 116 -8.86 15.86 -12.45
N GLY A 117 -7.71 15.85 -13.14
CA GLY A 117 -6.52 16.57 -12.71
C GLY A 117 -6.85 18.03 -12.42
N THR A 118 -6.71 18.44 -11.16
CA THR A 118 -6.70 19.87 -10.84
C THR A 118 -5.32 20.37 -11.22
N ALA A 119 -5.22 20.90 -12.44
CA ALA A 119 -4.07 21.67 -12.87
C ALA A 119 -3.98 22.92 -11.99
N VAL A 120 -3.19 22.83 -10.92
CA VAL A 120 -2.76 24.02 -10.19
C VAL A 120 -1.63 24.62 -11.03
N ARG A 121 -1.95 25.72 -11.71
CA ARG A 121 -0.98 26.63 -12.33
C ARG A 121 -0.12 27.30 -11.27
#